data_AF-A0A1H5GT83-F1
#
_entry.id   AF-A0A1H5GT83-F1
#
_cell.length_a   1.000
_cell.length_b   1.000
_cell.length_c   1.000
_cell.angle_alpha   90.00
_cell.angle_beta   90.00
_cell.angle_gamma   90.00
#
_symmetry.space_group_name_H-M   'P 1'
#
loop_
_entity.id
_entity.type
_entity.pdbx_description
1 polymer ?
#
loop_
_entity_poly.entity_id
_entity_poly.type
_entity_poly.pdbx_seq_one_letter_code
_entity_poly.pdbx_strand_id
1 'polypeptide(L)'
;MVSDADVRTLLDEVKLLGISYYELSASRSDTAIDVEESQSGIDIEPLFTLGFARSNNSDRFQVRVKTEIQMDIGAIAVDVASEYELQNSTVAEVSDALILEFVNKVAMMTLIPYIRQSVSDLTARVFEVPLVMPMYRQGELTFPPPETTAIAKP
;
A
#
# COMPACT_ATOMS: atom_id res chain seq x y z
N MET A 1 -15.69 18.55 -2.57
CA MET A 1 -15.82 17.08 -2.62
C MET A 1 -15.22 16.66 -3.94
N VAL A 2 -14.19 15.81 -3.93
CA VAL A 2 -13.52 15.36 -5.16
C VAL A 2 -14.45 14.38 -5.88
N SER A 3 -14.65 14.57 -7.18
CA SER A 3 -15.54 13.72 -7.98
C SER A 3 -14.77 12.58 -8.68
N ASP A 4 -15.48 11.54 -9.10
CA ASP A 4 -14.90 10.47 -9.93
C ASP A 4 -14.32 10.99 -11.25
N ALA A 5 -14.90 12.07 -11.79
CA ALA A 5 -14.40 12.72 -13.00
C ALA A 5 -13.02 13.37 -12.76
N ASP A 6 -12.78 13.94 -11.58
CA ASP A 6 -11.49 14.51 -11.22
C ASP A 6 -10.41 13.44 -11.10
N VAL A 7 -10.73 12.30 -10.46
CA VAL A 7 -9.82 11.15 -10.34
C VAL A 7 -9.48 10.57 -11.71
N ARG A 8 -10.47 10.46 -12.60
CA ARG A 8 -10.26 9.98 -13.97
C ARG A 8 -9.40 10.93 -14.79
N THR A 9 -9.63 12.25 -14.64
CA THR A 9 -8.79 13.27 -15.30
C THR A 9 -7.34 13.15 -14.83
N LEU A 10 -7.13 12.99 -13.51
CA LEU A 10 -5.79 12.76 -12.97
C LEU A 10 -5.19 11.46 -13.52
N LEU A 11 -5.95 10.37 -13.58
CA LEU A 11 -5.49 9.09 -14.15
C LEU A 11 -5.01 9.23 -15.59
N ASP A 12 -5.71 10.02 -16.41
CA ASP A 12 -5.35 10.25 -17.81
C ASP A 12 -4.10 11.16 -17.96
N GLU A 13 -3.72 11.89 -16.91
CA GLU A 13 -2.56 12.80 -16.90
C GLU A 13 -1.33 12.24 -16.17
N VAL A 14 -1.47 11.15 -15.43
CA VAL A 14 -0.35 10.55 -14.68
C VAL A 14 0.26 9.37 -15.42
N LYS A 15 1.58 9.29 -15.37
CA LYS A 15 2.35 8.11 -15.79
C LYS A 15 2.97 7.46 -14.57
N LEU A 16 2.73 6.14 -14.40
CA LEU A 16 3.47 5.33 -13.45
C LEU A 16 4.94 5.23 -13.90
N LEU A 17 5.86 5.74 -13.08
CA LEU A 17 7.30 5.67 -13.31
C LEU A 17 7.89 4.35 -12.86
N GLY A 18 7.40 3.81 -11.74
CA GLY A 18 7.92 2.56 -11.19
C GLY A 18 7.31 2.19 -9.84
N ILE A 19 7.74 1.03 -9.37
CA ILE A 19 7.41 0.45 -8.06
C ILE A 19 8.72 0.22 -7.31
N SER A 20 8.79 0.69 -6.08
CA SER A 20 9.98 0.65 -5.23
C SER A 20 9.67 -0.04 -3.90
N TYR A 21 10.57 -0.90 -3.44
CA TYR A 21 10.46 -1.56 -2.14
C TYR A 21 11.35 -0.85 -1.12
N TYR A 22 10.77 -0.48 0.02
CA TYR A 22 11.46 0.16 1.14
C TYR A 22 11.71 -0.81 2.29
N GLU A 23 10.84 -1.79 2.47
CA GLU A 23 10.96 -2.83 3.49
C GLU A 23 10.41 -4.16 2.94
N LEU A 24 11.17 -5.23 3.15
CA LEU A 24 10.75 -6.61 2.97
C LEU A 24 11.32 -7.39 4.14
N SER A 25 10.46 -7.66 5.13
CA SER A 25 10.86 -8.28 6.38
C SER A 25 9.89 -9.39 6.75
N ALA A 26 10.45 -10.49 7.22
CA ALA A 26 9.69 -11.56 7.87
C ALA A 26 10.55 -12.15 8.99
N SER A 27 9.93 -12.39 10.14
CA SER A 27 10.56 -13.01 11.29
C SER A 27 9.69 -14.15 11.80
N ARG A 28 10.33 -15.18 12.33
CA ARG A 28 9.68 -16.32 12.97
C ARG A 28 9.73 -16.16 14.48
N SER A 29 8.63 -16.48 15.14
CA SER A 29 8.58 -16.59 16.60
C SER A 29 9.24 -17.91 17.03
N ASP A 30 10.01 -17.90 18.12
CA ASP A 30 10.65 -19.11 18.69
C ASP A 30 9.63 -20.08 19.33
N THR A 31 8.36 -19.68 19.41
CA THR A 31 7.28 -20.55 19.91
C THR A 31 7.10 -21.71 18.94
N ALA A 32 7.38 -22.93 19.40
CA ALA A 32 7.19 -24.15 18.63
C ALA A 32 5.70 -24.36 18.32
N ILE A 33 5.28 -23.93 17.13
CA ILE A 33 3.98 -24.24 16.55
C ILE A 33 4.25 -25.30 15.48
N ASP A 34 3.68 -26.48 15.66
CA ASP A 34 3.73 -27.54 14.64
C ASP A 34 3.01 -27.03 13.38
N VAL A 35 3.78 -26.75 12.34
CA VAL A 35 3.33 -26.22 11.05
C VAL A 35 2.31 -27.16 10.38
N GLU A 36 2.27 -28.43 10.80
CA GLU A 36 1.37 -29.46 10.27
C GLU A 36 -0.11 -29.28 10.66
N GLU A 37 -0.44 -28.66 11.80
CA GLU A 37 -1.85 -28.39 12.18
C GLU A 37 -2.44 -27.15 11.50
N SER A 38 -1.61 -26.28 10.92
CA SER A 38 -2.03 -24.98 10.35
C SER A 38 -2.30 -25.01 8.83
N GLN A 39 -2.34 -26.19 8.20
CA GLN A 39 -2.69 -26.31 6.77
C GLN A 39 -4.15 -25.93 6.46
N SER A 40 -4.97 -25.74 7.50
CA SER A 40 -6.32 -25.20 7.39
C SER A 40 -6.27 -23.68 7.49
N GLY A 41 -6.05 -23.01 6.36
CA GLY A 41 -6.28 -21.56 6.17
C GLY A 41 -5.88 -20.66 7.34
N ILE A 42 -4.60 -20.30 7.44
CA ILE A 42 -4.15 -19.24 8.36
C ILE A 42 -4.87 -17.95 7.95
N ASP A 43 -5.88 -17.56 8.75
CA ASP A 43 -6.56 -16.29 8.58
C ASP A 43 -5.58 -15.17 8.94
N ILE A 44 -5.17 -14.42 7.92
CA ILE A 44 -4.32 -13.24 8.08
C ILE A 44 -5.15 -11.98 8.00
N GLU A 45 -4.91 -11.06 8.91
CA GLU A 45 -5.51 -9.73 8.92
C GLU A 45 -4.41 -8.68 8.68
N PRO A 46 -4.21 -8.23 7.42
CA PRO A 46 -3.17 -7.25 7.11
C PRO A 46 -3.56 -5.85 7.57
N LEU A 47 -2.68 -5.20 8.32
CA LEU A 47 -2.77 -3.79 8.65
C LEU A 47 -2.10 -2.96 7.56
N PHE A 48 -2.82 -2.00 6.98
CA PHE A 48 -2.28 -1.09 5.97
C PHE A 48 -2.09 0.31 6.54
N THR A 49 -0.91 0.87 6.33
CA THR A 49 -0.61 2.28 6.62
C THR A 49 -0.28 2.97 5.30
N LEU A 50 -1.04 4.03 4.99
CA LEU A 50 -0.84 4.85 3.80
C LEU A 50 0.01 6.08 4.13
N GLY A 51 0.99 6.35 3.27
CA GLY A 51 1.65 7.65 3.16
C GLY A 51 1.67 8.11 1.71
N PHE A 52 1.67 9.41 1.49
CA PHE A 52 1.95 9.97 0.17
C PHE A 52 2.79 11.22 0.32
N ALA A 53 3.64 11.49 -0.68
CA ALA A 53 4.52 12.63 -0.71
C ALA A 53 4.50 13.25 -2.10
N ARG A 54 4.71 14.56 -2.19
CA ARG A 54 4.79 15.30 -3.46
C ARG A 54 6.15 15.96 -3.59
N SER A 55 6.67 15.98 -4.81
CA SER A 55 7.83 16.78 -5.19
C SER A 55 7.51 18.27 -5.00
N ASN A 56 8.51 19.07 -4.62
CA ASN A 56 8.39 20.53 -4.51
C ASN A 56 8.04 21.20 -5.85
N ASN A 57 8.38 20.55 -6.97
CA ASN A 57 8.05 21.03 -8.31
C ASN A 57 6.66 20.60 -8.79
N SER A 58 5.90 19.90 -7.93
CA SER A 58 4.52 19.42 -8.16
C SER A 58 4.31 18.52 -9.38
N ASP A 59 5.37 18.11 -10.07
CA ASP A 59 5.37 17.24 -11.24
C ASP A 59 5.27 15.75 -10.90
N ARG A 60 5.61 15.40 -9.66
CA ARG A 60 5.67 14.01 -9.19
C ARG A 60 5.04 13.86 -7.83
N PHE A 61 4.39 12.72 -7.65
CA PHE A 61 3.94 12.27 -6.34
C PHE A 61 4.21 10.78 -6.16
N GLN A 62 4.40 10.40 -4.91
CA GLN A 62 4.64 9.04 -4.49
C GLN A 62 3.52 8.60 -3.57
N VAL A 63 3.01 7.40 -3.78
CA VAL A 63 2.09 6.71 -2.89
C VAL A 63 2.85 5.56 -2.26
N ARG A 64 2.90 5.48 -0.93
CA ARG A 64 3.61 4.47 -0.17
C ARG A 64 2.66 3.74 0.75
N VAL A 65 2.69 2.42 0.72
CA VAL A 65 1.84 1.55 1.53
C VAL A 65 2.73 0.61 2.30
N LYS A 66 2.64 0.70 3.63
CA LYS A 66 3.22 -0.29 4.53
C LYS A 66 2.12 -1.28 4.93
N THR A 67 2.41 -2.56 4.75
CA THR A 67 1.55 -3.68 5.15
C THR A 67 2.25 -4.49 6.21
N GLU A 68 1.57 -4.66 7.34
CA GLU A 68 2.06 -5.44 8.48
C GLU A 68 1.09 -6.59 8.76
N ILE A 69 1.62 -7.80 8.96
CA ILE A 69 0.84 -8.99 9.27
C ILE A 69 1.46 -9.61 10.52
N GLN A 70 0.65 -9.76 11.56
CA GLN A 70 1.03 -10.40 12.82
C GLN A 70 0.33 -11.75 12.92
N MET A 71 1.08 -12.80 13.24
CA MET A 71 0.60 -14.16 13.42
C MET A 71 1.33 -14.80 14.59
N ASP A 72 0.79 -15.92 15.11
CA ASP A 72 1.45 -16.64 16.19
C ASP A 72 2.83 -17.19 15.76
N ILE A 73 2.95 -17.61 14.50
CA ILE A 73 4.18 -18.15 13.91
C ILE A 73 5.25 -17.08 13.62
N GLY A 74 4.89 -15.79 13.64
CA GLY A 74 5.80 -14.72 13.29
C GLY A 74 5.14 -13.46 12.74
N ALA A 75 5.97 -12.55 12.25
CA ALA A 75 5.54 -11.25 11.72
C ALA A 75 6.09 -11.00 10.32
N ILE A 76 5.35 -10.21 9.53
CA ILE A 76 5.74 -9.78 8.19
C ILE A 76 5.54 -8.26 8.08
N ALA A 77 6.50 -7.58 7.47
CA ALA A 77 6.36 -6.19 7.06
C ALA A 77 6.79 -6.03 5.59
N VAL A 78 5.93 -5.41 4.80
CA VAL A 78 6.16 -5.11 3.39
C VAL A 78 5.85 -3.64 3.17
N ASP A 79 6.81 -2.87 2.69
CA ASP A 79 6.66 -1.45 2.41
C ASP A 79 7.00 -1.16 0.96
N VAL A 80 6.00 -0.74 0.20
CA VAL A 80 6.07 -0.56 -1.25
C VAL A 80 5.55 0.82 -1.61
N ALA A 81 6.21 1.48 -2.55
CA ALA A 81 5.74 2.72 -3.12
C ALA A 81 5.56 2.64 -4.63
N SER A 82 4.57 3.37 -5.14
CA SER A 82 4.40 3.69 -6.55
C SER A 82 4.71 5.17 -6.77
N GLU A 83 5.48 5.44 -7.83
CA GLU A 83 5.87 6.80 -8.22
C GLU A 83 5.16 7.20 -9.51
N TYR A 84 4.57 8.40 -9.51
CA TYR A 84 3.82 8.94 -10.62
C TYR A 84 4.38 10.28 -11.07
N GLU A 85 4.32 10.55 -12.37
CA GLU A 85 4.69 11.82 -13.00
C GLU A 85 3.50 12.38 -13.79
N LEU A 86 3.23 13.67 -13.63
CA LEU A 86 2.21 14.39 -14.39
C LEU A 86 2.75 14.73 -15.78
N GLN A 87 2.07 14.29 -16.84
CA GLN A 87 2.53 14.42 -18.21
C GLN A 87 2.12 15.74 -18.87
N ASN A 88 0.90 16.19 -18.60
CA ASN A 88 0.33 17.40 -19.19
C ASN A 88 -0.24 18.23 -18.04
N SER A 89 0.33 19.40 -17.78
CA SER A 89 -0.03 20.25 -16.63
C SER A 89 -1.41 20.92 -16.77
N THR A 90 -2.45 20.20 -17.21
CA THR A 90 -3.81 20.74 -17.32
C THR A 90 -4.53 20.74 -15.97
N VAL A 91 -4.22 19.76 -15.09
CA VAL A 91 -4.62 19.85 -13.68
C VAL A 91 -3.79 20.94 -13.00
N ALA A 92 -4.42 22.11 -12.85
CA ALA A 92 -3.80 23.31 -12.28
C ALA A 92 -3.30 23.11 -10.83
N GLU A 93 -3.89 22.16 -10.10
CA GLU A 93 -3.49 21.82 -8.73
C GLU A 93 -3.91 20.39 -8.34
N VAL A 94 -2.94 19.50 -8.16
CA VAL A 94 -3.17 18.17 -7.59
C VAL A 94 -3.21 18.30 -6.06
N SER A 95 -4.40 18.47 -5.50
CA SER A 95 -4.60 18.57 -4.05
C SER A 95 -4.41 17.21 -3.34
N ASP A 96 -4.07 17.24 -2.05
CA ASP A 96 -3.94 16.03 -1.22
C ASP A 96 -5.25 15.22 -1.17
N ALA A 97 -6.40 15.90 -1.20
CA ALA A 97 -7.70 15.25 -1.27
C ALA A 97 -7.90 14.47 -2.58
N LEU A 98 -7.41 15.01 -3.70
CA LEU A 98 -7.45 14.33 -5.00
C LEU A 98 -6.48 13.14 -5.03
N ILE A 99 -5.29 13.29 -4.46
CA ILE A 99 -4.33 12.17 -4.32
C ILE A 99 -4.94 11.06 -3.47
N LEU A 100 -5.57 11.38 -2.34
CA LEU A 100 -6.20 10.37 -1.48
C LEU A 100 -7.29 9.58 -2.22
N GLU A 101 -8.16 10.26 -2.96
CA GLU A 101 -9.18 9.59 -3.78
C GLU A 101 -8.55 8.73 -4.89
N PHE A 102 -7.48 9.24 -5.52
CA PHE A 102 -6.70 8.46 -6.48
C PHE A 102 -6.05 7.23 -5.84
N VAL A 103 -5.58 7.32 -4.60
CA VAL A 103 -5.04 6.18 -3.85
C VAL A 103 -6.12 5.12 -3.64
N ASN A 104 -7.25 5.52 -3.07
CA ASN A 104 -8.36 4.62 -2.73
C ASN A 104 -8.92 3.91 -3.97
N LYS A 105 -8.92 4.58 -5.13
CA LYS A 105 -9.53 4.03 -6.37
C LYS A 105 -8.54 3.40 -7.33
N VAL A 106 -7.28 3.83 -7.36
CA VAL A 106 -6.31 3.46 -8.40
C VAL A 106 -5.01 2.92 -7.81
N ALA A 107 -4.31 3.71 -7.00
CA ALA A 107 -2.95 3.36 -6.58
C ALA A 107 -2.92 2.06 -5.75
N MET A 108 -3.92 1.84 -4.89
CA MET A 108 -4.04 0.58 -4.13
C MET A 108 -4.18 -0.64 -5.03
N MET A 109 -4.96 -0.54 -6.11
CA MET A 109 -5.11 -1.65 -7.07
C MET A 109 -3.80 -1.93 -7.82
N THR A 110 -2.92 -0.94 -7.92
CA THR A 110 -1.57 -1.11 -8.47
C THR A 110 -0.64 -1.78 -7.47
N LEU A 111 -0.68 -1.41 -6.18
CA LEU A 111 0.26 -1.87 -5.16
C LEU A 111 -0.10 -3.25 -4.55
N ILE A 112 -1.39 -3.57 -4.42
CA ILE A 112 -1.84 -4.82 -3.79
C ILE A 112 -1.24 -6.09 -4.43
N PRO A 113 -1.14 -6.22 -5.77
CA PRO A 113 -0.48 -7.36 -6.39
C PRO A 113 0.99 -7.55 -5.93
N TYR A 114 1.75 -6.46 -5.83
CA TYR A 114 3.14 -6.50 -5.39
C TYR A 114 3.28 -6.86 -3.91
N ILE A 115 2.38 -6.33 -3.07
CA ILE A 115 2.32 -6.68 -1.64
C ILE A 115 1.98 -8.17 -1.49
N ARG A 116 0.95 -8.65 -2.19
CA ARG A 116 0.52 -10.07 -2.18
C ARG A 116 1.65 -11.01 -2.57
N GLN A 117 2.34 -10.70 -3.65
CA GLN A 117 3.48 -11.52 -4.09
C GLN A 117 4.58 -11.52 -3.03
N SER A 118 4.92 -10.35 -2.47
CA SER A 118 5.97 -10.23 -1.46
C SER A 118 5.65 -11.01 -0.18
N VAL A 119 4.40 -10.96 0.28
CA VAL A 119 3.93 -11.77 1.41
C VAL A 119 4.07 -13.25 1.11
N SER A 120 3.64 -13.70 -0.07
CA SER A 120 3.75 -15.10 -0.48
C SER A 120 5.21 -15.57 -0.56
N ASP A 121 6.09 -14.76 -1.15
CA ASP A 121 7.52 -15.06 -1.29
C ASP A 121 8.24 -15.09 0.06
N LEU A 122 7.96 -14.14 0.96
CA LEU A 122 8.56 -14.08 2.30
C LEU A 122 8.12 -15.27 3.15
N THR A 123 6.83 -15.59 3.15
CA THR A 123 6.26 -16.67 3.96
C THR A 123 6.72 -18.04 3.49
N ALA A 124 6.82 -18.26 2.18
CA ALA A 124 7.41 -19.47 1.62
C ALA A 124 8.86 -19.70 2.09
N ARG A 125 9.62 -18.62 2.32
CA ARG A 125 11.03 -18.71 2.75
C ARG A 125 11.20 -18.82 4.26
N VAL A 126 10.40 -18.10 5.03
CA VAL A 126 10.58 -17.99 6.51
C VAL A 126 9.72 -19.00 7.27
N PHE A 127 8.54 -19.32 6.76
CA PHE A 127 7.58 -20.24 7.39
C PHE A 127 7.40 -21.54 6.61
N GLU A 128 8.10 -21.70 5.48
CA GLU A 128 8.02 -22.87 4.59
C GLU A 128 6.62 -23.11 3.96
N VAL A 129 5.68 -22.18 4.17
CA VAL A 129 4.32 -22.21 3.65
C VAL A 129 4.00 -20.85 3.02
N PRO A 130 3.67 -20.78 1.72
CA PRO A 130 3.25 -19.54 1.10
C PRO A 130 1.86 -19.13 1.60
N LEU A 131 1.77 -17.99 2.27
CA LEU A 131 0.49 -17.40 2.66
C LEU A 131 -0.13 -16.65 1.49
N VAL A 132 -1.46 -16.73 1.42
CA VAL A 132 -2.26 -16.03 0.42
C VAL A 132 -3.03 -14.92 1.12
N MET A 133 -2.76 -13.67 0.72
CA MET A 133 -3.56 -12.53 1.19
C MET A 133 -5.02 -12.66 0.77
N PRO A 134 -5.98 -12.12 1.54
CA PRO A 134 -7.36 -12.03 1.09
C PRO A 134 -7.48 -11.21 -0.22
N MET A 135 -8.54 -11.45 -0.98
CA MET A 135 -8.83 -10.65 -2.17
C MET A 135 -9.49 -9.34 -1.74
N TYR A 136 -8.96 -8.21 -2.23
CA TYR A 136 -9.56 -6.89 -2.03
C TYR A 136 -10.15 -6.41 -3.35
N ARG A 137 -11.39 -5.97 -3.32
CA ARG A 137 -12.02 -5.26 -4.44
C ARG A 137 -11.74 -3.77 -4.33
N GLN A 138 -11.88 -3.07 -5.45
CA GLN A 138 -11.79 -1.62 -5.50
C GLN A 138 -12.78 -1.00 -4.49
N GLY A 139 -12.31 -0.10 -3.63
CA GLY A 139 -13.11 0.56 -2.60
C GLY A 139 -13.31 -0.23 -1.30
N GLU A 140 -12.89 -1.50 -1.21
CA GLU A 140 -12.93 -2.25 0.07
C GLU A 140 -11.86 -1.76 1.06
N LEU A 141 -10.75 -1.23 0.53
CA LEU A 141 -9.73 -0.54 1.31
C LEU A 141 -9.95 0.97 1.15
N THR A 142 -10.36 1.63 2.23
CA THR A 142 -10.54 3.08 2.27
C THR A 142 -9.65 3.68 3.35
N PHE A 143 -8.76 4.57 2.95
CA PHE A 143 -7.95 5.35 3.88
C PHE A 143 -8.65 6.67 4.19
N PRO A 144 -8.73 7.06 5.48
CA PRO A 144 -9.22 8.37 5.84
C PRO A 144 -8.24 9.46 5.37
N PRO A 145 -8.69 10.71 5.26
CA PRO A 145 -7.77 11.84 5.10
C PRO A 145 -6.72 11.81 6.21
N PRO A 146 -5.45 12.09 5.90
CA PRO A 146 -4.44 12.20 6.94
C PRO A 146 -4.93 13.21 7.98
N GLU A 147 -4.87 12.85 9.27
CA GLU A 147 -5.15 13.82 10.32
C GLU A 147 -4.18 14.99 10.16
N THR A 148 -4.70 16.18 9.83
CA THR A 148 -3.94 17.43 9.90
C THR A 148 -3.59 17.67 11.36
N THR A 149 -2.54 17.00 11.85
CA THR A 149 -1.90 17.42 13.09
C THR A 149 -1.10 18.66 12.74
N ALA A 150 -1.73 19.82 12.88
CA ALA A 150 -1.04 21.10 12.86
C ALA A 150 -0.02 21.07 13.99
N ILE A 151 1.25 20.86 13.65
CA ILE A 151 2.35 21.03 14.58
C ILE A 151 2.44 22.52 14.85
N ALA A 152 1.97 22.97 16.01
CA ALA A 152 2.25 24.31 16.50
C ALA A 152 3.78 24.45 16.59
N LYS A 153 4.34 25.34 15.76
CA LYS A 153 5.75 25.73 15.83
C LYS A 153 5.99 26.44 17.19
N PRO A 154 7.14 26.21 17.85
CA PRO A 154 7.41 26.67 19.21
C PRO A 154 7.24 28.17 19.44
#